data_AF-A0A5S3WDX2-F1
#
_entry.id   AF-A0A5S3WDX2-F1
#
_cell.length_a   1.000
_cell.length_b   1.000
_cell.length_c   1.000
_cell.angle_alpha   90.00
_cell.angle_beta   90.00
_cell.angle_gamma   90.00
#
_symmetry.space_group_name_H-M   'P 1'
#
loop_
_entity.id
_entity.type
_entity.pdbx_description
1 polymer ?
#
loop_
_entity_poly.entity_id
_entity_poly.type
_entity_poly.pdbx_seq_one_letter_code
_entity_poly.pdbx_strand_id
1 'polypeptide(L)'
;MSKTPNKQSLLGKMPARKKTPQKRKPQPSTQRPQTNNTNAQTLNDERKHTKPKKGLFITLAVIAVIILVFPKPTLLTYKKLGMVSESIYWPGVFGKGAMLIDSNLHPQFDSKRKSLYLCSDLQKPQSCQKYQVIADNGLFAAIGSYF
;
A
#
# COMPACT_ATOMS: atom_id res chain seq x y z
N MET A 1 -41.92 -5.87 5.16
CA MET A 1 -42.31 -5.34 6.49
C MET A 1 -42.31 -6.46 7.51
N SER A 2 -41.51 -6.37 8.58
CA SER A 2 -41.71 -7.07 9.88
C SER A 2 -40.58 -6.64 10.84
N LYS A 3 -40.79 -5.59 11.66
CA LYS A 3 -41.14 -5.63 13.09
C LYS A 3 -40.08 -6.28 14.00
N THR A 4 -39.26 -5.43 14.61
CA THR A 4 -38.51 -5.71 15.85
C THR A 4 -39.45 -6.05 17.01
N PRO A 5 -39.04 -6.92 17.94
CA PRO A 5 -39.49 -6.85 19.31
C PRO A 5 -38.37 -6.44 20.27
N ASN A 6 -38.79 -5.58 21.21
CA ASN A 6 -38.06 -4.96 22.30
C ASN A 6 -38.67 -5.49 23.62
N LYS A 7 -37.89 -5.45 24.71
CA LYS A 7 -38.24 -5.59 26.15
C LYS A 7 -38.32 -7.04 26.65
N GLN A 8 -37.87 -7.40 27.86
CA GLN A 8 -38.05 -6.78 29.20
C GLN A 8 -36.86 -7.19 30.11
N SER A 9 -36.19 -6.29 30.83
CA SER A 9 -36.57 -5.58 32.07
C SER A 9 -36.67 -6.49 33.30
N LEU A 10 -35.60 -6.54 34.10
CA LEU A 10 -35.67 -6.88 35.53
C LEU A 10 -35.55 -5.59 36.34
N LEU A 11 -36.71 -5.20 36.87
CA LEU A 11 -37.01 -4.14 37.84
C LEU A 11 -35.88 -3.92 38.87
N GLY A 12 -35.61 -2.72 39.36
CA GLY A 12 -36.31 -1.45 39.18
C GLY A 12 -35.94 -0.44 40.27
N LYS A 13 -36.46 0.79 40.08
CA LYS A 13 -36.75 1.82 41.10
C LYS A 13 -35.58 2.56 41.77
N MET A 14 -35.30 3.76 41.26
CA MET A 14 -35.02 4.97 42.07
C MET A 14 -36.14 5.18 43.12
N PRO A 15 -35.94 5.88 44.27
CA PRO A 15 -35.37 7.23 44.34
C PRO A 15 -34.53 7.58 45.59
N ALA A 16 -33.99 8.80 45.56
CA ALA A 16 -33.28 9.53 46.62
C ALA A 16 -34.04 9.65 47.96
N ARG A 17 -33.28 9.86 49.07
CA ARG A 17 -33.37 11.02 50.01
C ARG A 17 -32.94 10.73 51.48
N LYS A 18 -31.92 11.49 51.93
CA LYS A 18 -31.59 12.10 53.25
C LYS A 18 -31.60 11.31 54.60
N LYS A 19 -30.65 11.77 55.45
CA LYS A 19 -30.57 11.95 56.93
C LYS A 19 -29.41 11.11 57.52
N THR A 20 -28.50 11.57 58.42
CA THR A 20 -28.42 12.73 59.35
C THR A 20 -26.94 12.88 59.83
N PRO A 21 -26.57 13.89 60.66
CA PRO A 21 -25.22 14.47 60.73
C PRO A 21 -24.30 13.81 61.75
N GLN A 22 -22.98 13.85 61.51
CA GLN A 22 -22.01 13.66 62.58
C GLN A 22 -21.15 14.91 62.74
N LYS A 23 -21.50 15.68 63.78
CA LYS A 23 -20.66 16.72 64.38
C LYS A 23 -19.33 16.11 64.83
N ARG A 24 -18.21 16.78 64.52
CA ARG A 24 -17.23 17.27 65.51
C ARG A 24 -16.13 18.09 64.83
N LYS A 25 -16.10 19.38 65.16
CA LYS A 25 -14.89 20.21 65.29
C LYS A 25 -14.96 20.80 66.72
N PRO A 26 -13.83 21.11 67.39
CA PRO A 26 -13.01 22.25 67.00
C PRO A 26 -11.47 22.08 67.10
N GLN A 27 -10.80 22.96 66.35
CA GLN A 27 -9.37 23.38 66.33
C GLN A 27 -8.96 24.06 67.68
N PRO A 28 -7.78 24.73 67.90
CA PRO A 28 -6.57 24.97 67.08
C PRO A 28 -5.19 24.99 67.82
N SER A 29 -4.08 25.04 67.07
CA SER A 29 -2.81 25.75 67.41
C SER A 29 -1.82 25.64 66.22
N THR A 30 -0.97 26.57 65.77
CA THR A 30 -0.79 28.04 65.84
C THR A 30 0.26 28.42 64.74
N GLN A 31 0.13 29.58 64.05
CA GLN A 31 1.14 30.39 63.29
C GLN A 31 1.79 29.81 61.98
N ARG A 32 1.42 30.23 60.74
CA ARG A 32 1.79 31.41 59.85
C ARG A 32 3.19 31.30 59.17
N PRO A 33 3.47 31.88 57.96
CA PRO A 33 2.67 32.80 57.12
C PRO A 33 2.55 32.48 55.61
N GLN A 34 1.74 33.30 54.94
CA GLN A 34 1.41 33.32 53.51
C GLN A 34 2.61 33.67 52.61
N THR A 35 2.67 33.04 51.43
CA THR A 35 3.14 33.72 50.21
C THR A 35 2.33 33.20 49.03
N ASN A 36 1.62 34.12 48.38
CA ASN A 36 0.92 33.88 47.12
C ASN A 36 1.95 33.50 46.05
N ASN A 37 1.73 32.39 45.35
CA ASN A 37 2.24 32.23 44.00
C ASN A 37 1.19 31.50 43.16
N THR A 38 0.49 32.31 42.38
CA THR A 38 -0.29 31.92 41.22
C THR A 38 0.64 31.18 40.26
N ASN A 39 0.54 29.86 40.16
CA ASN A 39 1.12 29.12 39.06
C ASN A 39 0.05 28.22 38.45
N ALA A 40 -0.57 28.76 37.42
CA ALA A 40 -1.15 27.96 36.36
C ALA A 40 -0.04 27.10 35.76
N GLN A 41 -0.03 25.81 36.08
CA GLN A 41 0.67 24.79 35.31
C GLN A 41 -0.42 23.88 34.74
N THR A 42 -0.93 24.31 33.59
CA THR A 42 -0.63 23.72 32.29
C THR A 42 -1.22 22.32 32.21
N LEU A 43 -2.37 22.27 31.52
CA LEU A 43 -2.81 21.14 30.70
C LEU A 43 -1.57 20.37 30.24
N ASN A 44 -1.47 19.10 30.64
CA ASN A 44 -0.61 18.14 29.98
C ASN A 44 -1.14 17.97 28.55
N ASP A 45 -0.73 18.90 27.69
CA ASP A 45 -0.68 18.71 26.25
C ASP A 45 0.39 17.63 26.04
N GLU A 46 -0.05 16.38 26.07
CA GLU A 46 0.70 15.25 25.53
C GLU A 46 0.82 15.50 24.02
N ARG A 47 1.68 16.46 23.66
CA ARG A 47 2.21 16.58 22.32
C ARG A 47 2.94 15.28 22.08
N LYS A 48 2.24 14.33 21.44
CA LYS A 48 2.86 13.28 20.64
C LYS A 48 3.84 13.97 19.71
N HIS A 49 5.08 14.06 20.16
CA HIS A 49 6.22 14.47 19.35
C HIS A 49 6.38 13.38 18.29
N THR A 50 5.59 13.52 17.24
CA THR A 50 5.59 12.63 16.09
C THR A 50 6.93 12.89 15.43
N LYS A 51 7.90 12.01 15.70
CA LYS A 51 9.24 12.08 15.09
C LYS A 51 9.06 12.34 13.59
N PRO A 52 9.77 13.31 13.01
CA PRO A 52 9.52 13.69 11.64
C PRO A 52 9.76 12.48 10.73
N LYS A 53 8.79 12.16 9.87
CA LYS A 53 8.79 10.98 8.96
C LYS A 53 9.84 11.09 7.84
N LYS A 54 10.99 11.69 8.08
CA LYS A 54 12.07 11.90 7.10
C LYS A 54 12.48 10.58 6.43
N GLY A 55 12.51 9.49 7.19
CA GLY A 55 12.78 8.15 6.66
C GLY A 55 11.75 7.64 5.65
N LEU A 56 10.46 7.95 5.82
CA LEU A 56 9.39 7.56 4.88
C LEU A 56 9.56 8.27 3.52
N PHE A 57 9.93 9.55 3.53
CA PHE A 57 10.15 10.29 2.29
C PHE A 57 11.38 9.78 1.54
N ILE A 58 12.44 9.42 2.27
CA ILE A 58 13.64 8.82 1.66
C ILE A 58 13.31 7.45 1.07
N THR A 59 12.60 6.58 1.78
CA THR A 59 12.23 5.25 1.23
C THR A 59 11.30 5.38 0.03
N LEU A 60 10.32 6.28 0.07
CA LEU A 60 9.44 6.55 -1.06
C LEU A 60 10.22 7.07 -2.28
N ALA A 61 11.19 7.97 -2.05
CA ALA A 61 12.04 8.49 -3.12
C ALA A 61 12.90 7.39 -3.76
N VAL A 62 13.50 6.51 -2.97
CA VAL A 62 14.28 5.36 -3.48
C VAL A 62 13.40 4.43 -4.33
N ILE A 63 12.20 4.10 -3.85
CA ILE A 63 11.25 3.27 -4.60
C ILE A 63 10.84 3.94 -5.91
N ALA A 64 10.56 5.25 -5.89
CA ALA A 64 10.20 6.00 -7.09
C ALA A 64 11.33 5.98 -8.13
N VAL A 65 12.59 6.12 -7.70
CA VAL A 65 13.75 6.02 -8.59
C VAL A 65 13.85 4.63 -9.23
N ILE A 66 13.64 3.57 -8.46
CA ILE A 66 13.65 2.19 -8.98
C ILE A 66 12.55 2.02 -10.05
N ILE A 67 11.33 2.48 -9.80
CA ILE A 67 10.21 2.37 -10.77
C ILE A 67 10.47 3.15 -12.07
N LEU A 68 11.27 4.21 -12.01
CA LEU A 68 11.60 5.07 -13.14
C LEU A 68 12.76 4.47 -13.97
N VAL A 69 13.78 3.93 -13.32
CA VAL A 69 14.96 3.36 -13.98
C VAL A 69 14.67 1.98 -14.57
N PHE A 70 13.84 1.17 -13.90
CA PHE A 70 13.54 -0.17 -14.38
C PHE A 70 12.40 -0.14 -15.44
N PRO A 71 12.62 -0.72 -16.64
CA PRO A 71 11.63 -0.86 -17.67
C PRO A 71 10.53 -1.80 -17.18
N LYS A 72 9.30 -1.39 -17.47
CA LYS A 72 8.10 -2.08 -17.02
C LYS A 72 7.81 -3.27 -17.94
N PRO A 73 7.47 -4.45 -17.41
CA PRO A 73 6.98 -5.54 -18.24
C PRO A 73 5.65 -5.17 -18.90
N THR A 74 5.39 -5.73 -20.08
CA THR A 74 4.16 -5.56 -20.84
C THR A 74 3.62 -6.92 -21.28
N LEU A 75 2.31 -7.02 -21.48
CA LEU A 75 1.65 -8.21 -22.00
C LEU A 75 1.56 -8.10 -23.52
N LEU A 76 2.35 -8.91 -24.23
CA LEU A 76 2.33 -9.00 -25.67
C LEU A 76 1.38 -10.11 -26.12
N THR A 77 0.40 -9.75 -26.94
CA THR A 77 -0.44 -10.70 -27.66
C THR A 77 0.05 -10.79 -29.10
N TYR A 78 0.49 -11.96 -29.53
CA TYR A 78 1.08 -12.17 -30.85
C TYR A 78 0.52 -13.41 -31.54
N LYS A 79 0.59 -13.44 -32.87
CA LYS A 79 0.05 -14.54 -33.68
C LYS A 79 1.03 -15.07 -34.72
N LYS A 80 0.84 -16.34 -35.04
CA LYS A 80 1.50 -17.03 -36.16
C LYS A 80 0.61 -18.15 -36.69
N LEU A 81 0.39 -18.18 -38.00
CA LEU A 81 -0.37 -19.23 -38.70
C LEU A 81 -1.76 -19.53 -38.08
N GLY A 82 -2.46 -18.49 -37.61
CA GLY A 82 -3.79 -18.61 -37.01
C GLY A 82 -3.80 -18.95 -35.52
N MET A 83 -2.66 -19.25 -34.91
CA MET A 83 -2.54 -19.38 -33.45
C MET A 83 -2.21 -18.02 -32.83
N VAL A 84 -2.91 -17.67 -31.75
CA VAL A 84 -2.70 -16.45 -30.95
C VAL A 84 -2.16 -16.88 -29.59
N SER A 85 -1.12 -16.20 -29.12
CA SER A 85 -0.48 -16.46 -27.85
C SER A 85 -0.25 -15.15 -27.10
N GLU A 86 -0.28 -15.23 -25.79
CA GLU A 86 -0.06 -14.10 -24.90
C GLU A 86 1.13 -14.41 -24.00
N SER A 87 2.07 -13.47 -23.92
CA SER A 87 3.28 -13.62 -23.12
C SER A 87 3.60 -12.32 -22.40
N ILE A 88 4.21 -12.43 -21.22
CA ILE A 88 4.75 -11.27 -20.52
C ILE A 88 6.15 -10.98 -21.09
N TYR A 89 6.28 -9.84 -21.75
CA TYR A 89 7.51 -9.32 -22.29
C TYR A 89 8.18 -8.38 -21.29
N TRP A 90 9.47 -8.64 -21.03
CA TRP A 90 10.30 -7.75 -20.23
C TRP A 90 11.43 -7.21 -21.11
N PRO A 91 11.55 -5.87 -21.29
CA PRO A 91 12.60 -5.25 -22.11
C PRO A 91 14.06 -5.49 -21.65
N GLY A 92 14.29 -6.24 -20.57
CA GLY A 92 15.58 -6.41 -19.91
C GLY A 92 16.09 -5.16 -19.20
N VAL A 93 17.08 -5.33 -18.33
CA VAL A 93 17.82 -4.23 -17.67
C VAL A 93 19.31 -4.52 -17.66
N PHE A 94 20.13 -3.48 -17.68
CA PHE A 94 21.58 -3.57 -17.46
C PHE A 94 22.28 -4.62 -18.36
N GLY A 95 22.07 -4.52 -19.67
CA GLY A 95 22.73 -5.41 -20.65
C GLY A 95 22.19 -6.84 -20.69
N LYS A 96 21.28 -7.22 -19.78
CA LYS A 96 20.42 -8.40 -20.01
C LYS A 96 19.41 -8.02 -21.07
N GLY A 97 19.45 -8.69 -22.21
CA GLY A 97 18.51 -8.48 -23.31
C GLY A 97 17.06 -8.72 -22.88
N ALA A 98 16.13 -8.39 -23.77
CA ALA A 98 14.73 -8.65 -23.53
C ALA A 98 14.45 -10.16 -23.35
N MET A 99 13.45 -10.48 -22.54
CA MET A 99 13.05 -11.86 -22.25
C MET A 99 11.53 -11.98 -22.23
N LEU A 100 11.03 -13.18 -22.55
CA LEU A 100 9.66 -13.56 -22.26
C LEU A 100 9.65 -14.37 -20.97
N ILE A 101 8.71 -14.10 -20.09
CA ILE A 101 8.64 -14.78 -18.79
C ILE A 101 8.13 -16.23 -18.93
N ASP A 102 7.38 -16.52 -20.00
CA ASP A 102 6.79 -17.83 -20.26
C ASP A 102 7.68 -18.77 -21.10
N SER A 103 8.78 -18.27 -21.65
CA SER A 103 9.56 -18.96 -22.68
C SER A 103 11.06 -18.74 -22.51
N ASN A 104 11.87 -19.76 -22.80
CA ASN A 104 13.34 -19.64 -22.86
C ASN A 104 13.84 -19.05 -24.20
N LEU A 105 12.94 -18.61 -25.07
CA LEU A 105 13.28 -18.00 -26.34
C LEU A 105 13.71 -16.55 -26.12
N HIS A 106 14.60 -16.07 -26.98
CA HIS A 106 15.06 -14.70 -26.95
C HIS A 106 14.18 -13.82 -27.84
N PRO A 107 13.35 -12.92 -27.26
CA PRO A 107 12.53 -12.03 -28.02
C PRO A 107 13.34 -10.84 -28.57
N GLN A 108 13.17 -10.55 -29.84
CA GLN A 108 13.44 -9.25 -30.43
C GLN A 108 12.13 -8.61 -30.87
N PHE A 109 11.70 -7.61 -30.10
CA PHE A 109 10.47 -6.89 -30.37
C PHE A 109 10.74 -5.65 -31.21
N ASP A 110 10.16 -5.59 -32.40
CA ASP A 110 10.13 -4.41 -33.26
C ASP A 110 8.76 -3.73 -33.14
N SER A 111 8.69 -2.69 -32.31
CA SER A 111 7.48 -1.90 -32.10
C SER A 111 7.00 -1.17 -33.37
N LYS A 112 7.93 -0.76 -34.25
CA LYS A 112 7.59 -0.05 -35.50
C LYS A 112 6.91 -0.99 -36.49
N ARG A 113 7.40 -2.22 -36.59
CA ARG A 113 6.86 -3.24 -37.53
C ARG A 113 5.82 -4.14 -36.91
N LYS A 114 5.43 -3.91 -35.64
CA LYS A 114 4.53 -4.79 -34.85
C LYS A 114 4.88 -6.26 -35.05
N SER A 115 6.16 -6.56 -34.97
CA SER A 115 6.72 -7.89 -35.25
C SER A 115 7.57 -8.33 -34.07
N LEU A 116 7.35 -9.56 -33.61
CA LEU A 116 8.13 -10.19 -32.56
C LEU A 116 8.93 -11.34 -33.19
N TYR A 117 10.25 -11.28 -33.07
CA TYR A 117 11.13 -12.36 -33.50
C TYR A 117 11.53 -13.16 -32.26
N LEU A 118 11.28 -14.46 -32.29
CA LEU A 118 11.62 -15.38 -31.21
C LEU A 118 12.73 -16.31 -31.69
N CYS A 119 13.90 -16.19 -31.09
CA CYS A 119 15.09 -16.96 -31.46
C CYS A 119 15.44 -17.97 -30.37
N SER A 120 15.78 -19.21 -30.75
CA SER A 120 16.36 -20.17 -29.82
C SER A 120 17.80 -19.80 -29.45
N ASP A 121 18.54 -19.22 -30.39
CA ASP A 121 19.94 -18.82 -30.22
C ASP A 121 20.19 -17.52 -31.00
N LEU A 122 20.72 -16.47 -30.33
CA LEU A 122 21.01 -15.19 -30.98
C LEU A 122 22.12 -15.31 -32.03
N GLN A 123 23.03 -16.28 -31.90
CA GLN A 123 24.13 -16.43 -32.85
C GLN A 123 23.70 -17.09 -34.17
N LYS A 124 22.54 -17.76 -34.17
CA LYS A 124 22.03 -18.50 -35.33
C LYS A 124 20.76 -17.82 -35.86
N PRO A 125 20.87 -16.95 -36.88
CA PRO A 125 19.71 -16.23 -37.43
C PRO A 125 18.65 -17.15 -38.02
N GLN A 126 19.04 -18.36 -38.45
CA GLN A 126 18.13 -19.40 -38.94
C GLN A 126 17.19 -19.95 -37.85
N SER A 127 17.53 -19.78 -36.57
CA SER A 127 16.69 -20.23 -35.45
C SER A 127 15.56 -19.27 -35.09
N CYS A 128 15.54 -18.07 -35.71
CA CYS A 128 14.60 -17.01 -35.40
C CYS A 128 13.29 -17.17 -36.18
N GLN A 129 12.18 -17.12 -35.47
CA GLN A 129 10.85 -17.20 -36.05
C GLN A 129 10.11 -15.87 -35.88
N LYS A 130 9.45 -15.40 -36.94
CA LYS A 130 8.69 -14.15 -36.94
C LYS A 130 7.23 -14.39 -36.52
N TYR A 131 6.75 -13.55 -35.63
CA TYR A 131 5.38 -13.47 -35.15
C TYR A 131 4.84 -12.05 -35.35
N GLN A 132 3.54 -11.92 -35.58
CA GLN A 132 2.88 -10.62 -35.70
C GLN A 132 2.28 -10.23 -34.36
N VAL A 133 2.62 -9.05 -33.84
CA VAL A 133 2.07 -8.53 -32.59
C VAL A 133 0.72 -7.87 -32.88
N ILE A 134 -0.31 -8.32 -32.16
CA ILE A 134 -1.69 -7.83 -32.27
C ILE A 134 -1.95 -6.76 -31.21
N ALA A 135 -1.48 -7.00 -29.99
CA ALA A 135 -1.64 -6.08 -28.86
C ALA A 135 -0.36 -6.00 -28.03
N ASP A 136 -0.13 -4.81 -27.47
CA ASP A 136 0.94 -4.52 -26.52
C ASP A 136 0.29 -3.79 -25.35
N ASN A 137 -0.18 -4.59 -24.40
CA ASN A 137 -0.91 -4.10 -23.23
C ASN A 137 0.12 -3.82 -22.12
N GLY A 138 0.06 -2.65 -21.49
CA GLY A 138 1.07 -2.23 -20.51
C GLY A 138 1.14 -3.07 -19.24
N LEU A 139 1.92 -2.59 -18.26
CA LEU A 139 2.19 -3.25 -16.98
C LEU A 139 0.95 -3.82 -16.27
N PHE A 140 -0.14 -3.07 -16.22
CA PHE A 140 -1.35 -3.49 -15.51
C PHE A 140 -1.97 -4.75 -16.11
N ALA A 141 -1.92 -4.89 -17.43
CA ALA A 141 -2.39 -6.11 -18.09
C ALA A 141 -1.48 -7.30 -17.80
N ALA A 142 -0.16 -7.09 -17.79
CA ALA A 142 0.82 -8.13 -17.45
C ALA A 142 0.66 -8.66 -16.02
N ILE A 143 0.37 -7.76 -15.07
CA ILE A 143 0.08 -8.16 -13.68
C ILE A 143 -1.27 -8.87 -13.61
N GLY A 144 -2.30 -8.33 -14.27
CA GLY A 144 -3.64 -8.93 -14.27
C GLY A 144 -3.73 -10.31 -14.92
N SER A 145 -2.89 -10.61 -15.92
CA SER A 145 -2.86 -11.95 -16.54
C SER A 145 -2.23 -13.03 -15.66
N TYR A 146 -1.55 -12.67 -14.58
CA TYR A 146 -0.86 -13.62 -13.70
C TYR A 146 -1.69 -14.06 -12.49
N PHE A 147 -2.67 -13.26 -12.05
CA PHE A 147 -3.50 -13.50 -10.85
C PHE A 147 -4.91 -13.95 -11.23
#